data_AF-A0A813E9Q3-F1
#
_entry.id   AF-A0A813E9Q3-F1
#
_cell.length_a   1.000
_cell.length_b   1.000
_cell.length_c   1.000
_cell.angle_alpha   90.00
_cell.angle_beta   90.00
_cell.angle_gamma   90.00
#
_symmetry.space_group_name_H-M   'P 1'
#
loop_
_entity.id
_entity.type
_entity.pdbx_description
1 polymer ?
#
loop_
_entity_poly.entity_id
_entity_poly.type
_entity_poly.pdbx_seq_one_letter_code
_entity_poly.pdbx_strand_id
1 'polypeptide(L)'
;VIPHQISYNAAISACEKGNQWPVALGLLTEMLLSRLTPDVFSCSSAISACEKGGEWQVALTLLKQMSQMGIAASEVSFSAAISACEKGCQWQLALDLLQQMPGVRVVPNKITYNAAISACEKGGQWQVARSLLSRMQHLMLSPDEISYNAVISSCEKDGAWESAVALLEDMLLKELVPGGIPAGAAASALRKAQGSEAAYRLLEGLMMPVWRKLEKPPRATTYTSKALQSSLSSHFVLCTGPGVLAIAKPSGVTTEDAVERLSKELALDLFIVSRLDFPTSGVLPLALGGEGSSAGNWLQAQFAGRLVQKEYLCLCEGPSLGAVGSQGE
;
A
#
# COMPACT_ATOMS: atom_id res chain seq x y z
N VAL A 1 -38.63 6.75 22.10
CA VAL A 1 -38.06 7.75 21.16
C VAL A 1 -38.45 7.30 19.76
N ILE A 2 -39.15 8.12 18.98
CA ILE A 2 -39.49 7.79 17.59
C ILE A 2 -38.21 8.00 16.78
N PRO A 3 -37.67 6.97 16.10
CA PRO A 3 -36.48 7.15 15.30
C PRO A 3 -36.77 8.11 14.13
N HIS A 4 -35.90 9.11 13.96
CA HIS A 4 -35.96 10.07 12.87
C HIS A 4 -34.82 9.80 11.87
N GLN A 5 -34.87 10.44 10.70
CA GLN A 5 -33.86 10.30 9.63
C GLN A 5 -32.42 10.42 10.15
N ILE A 6 -32.14 11.35 11.06
CA ILE A 6 -30.82 11.55 11.66
C ILE A 6 -30.37 10.33 12.48
N SER A 7 -31.30 9.67 13.20
CA SER A 7 -31.02 8.48 14.00
C SER A 7 -30.65 7.30 13.11
N TYR A 8 -31.36 7.09 12.00
CA TYR A 8 -31.02 6.05 11.01
C TYR A 8 -29.68 6.36 10.35
N ASN A 9 -29.43 7.60 9.95
CA ASN A 9 -28.14 8.00 9.36
C ASN A 9 -26.96 7.71 10.30
N ALA A 10 -27.10 8.06 11.58
CA ALA A 10 -26.08 7.77 12.59
C ALA A 10 -25.87 6.25 12.77
N ALA A 11 -26.95 5.47 12.82
CA ALA A 11 -26.87 4.02 12.96
C ALA A 11 -26.23 3.35 11.73
N ILE A 12 -26.62 3.74 10.51
CA ILE A 12 -26.04 3.22 9.26
C ILE A 12 -24.55 3.58 9.17
N SER A 13 -24.16 4.81 9.54
CA SER A 13 -22.75 5.21 9.58
C SER A 13 -21.96 4.47 10.66
N ALA A 14 -22.57 4.13 11.80
CA ALA A 14 -21.95 3.26 12.80
C ALA A 14 -21.75 1.84 12.26
N CYS A 15 -22.74 1.28 11.54
CA CYS A 15 -22.60 -0.03 10.87
C CYS A 15 -21.52 -0.02 9.80
N GLU A 16 -21.39 1.06 9.04
CA GLU A 16 -20.33 1.28 8.07
C GLU A 16 -18.93 1.27 8.72
N LYS A 17 -18.78 1.86 9.91
CA LYS A 17 -17.52 1.81 10.68
C LYS A 17 -17.27 0.46 11.32
N GLY A 18 -18.34 -0.24 11.71
CA GLY A 18 -18.29 -1.58 12.31
C GLY A 18 -18.20 -2.74 11.30
N ASN A 19 -18.11 -2.46 10.00
CA ASN A 19 -18.14 -3.46 8.92
C ASN A 19 -19.39 -4.38 8.94
N GLN A 20 -20.52 -3.86 9.39
CA GLN A 20 -21.79 -4.60 9.51
C GLN A 20 -22.72 -4.25 8.35
N TRP A 21 -22.31 -4.60 7.13
CA TRP A 21 -23.09 -4.33 5.92
C TRP A 21 -24.52 -4.92 5.93
N PRO A 22 -24.80 -6.11 6.50
CA PRO A 22 -26.17 -6.64 6.50
C PRO A 22 -27.09 -5.79 7.38
N VAL A 23 -26.57 -5.30 8.50
CA VAL A 23 -27.31 -4.44 9.45
C VAL A 23 -27.53 -3.07 8.83
N ALA A 24 -26.54 -2.49 8.15
CA ALA A 24 -26.69 -1.22 7.45
C ALA A 24 -27.83 -1.25 6.40
N LEU A 25 -27.92 -2.33 5.61
CA LEU A 25 -29.00 -2.52 4.63
C LEU A 25 -30.34 -2.82 5.29
N GLY A 26 -30.36 -3.58 6.38
CA GLY A 26 -31.55 -3.80 7.19
C GLY A 26 -32.13 -2.49 7.69
N LEU A 27 -31.30 -1.62 8.26
CA LEU A 27 -31.68 -0.28 8.73
C LEU A 27 -32.19 0.62 7.60
N LEU A 28 -31.56 0.57 6.42
CA LEU A 28 -32.01 1.34 5.26
C LEU A 28 -33.39 0.84 4.76
N THR A 29 -33.61 -0.47 4.79
CA THR A 29 -34.91 -1.08 4.44
C THR A 29 -35.98 -0.73 5.47
N GLU A 30 -35.65 -0.77 6.75
CA GLU A 30 -36.54 -0.40 7.85
C GLU A 30 -36.93 1.09 7.77
N MET A 31 -35.98 1.96 7.41
CA MET A 31 -36.24 3.39 7.18
C MET A 31 -37.30 3.59 6.09
N LEU A 32 -37.20 2.85 4.97
CA LEU A 32 -38.20 2.86 3.89
C LEU A 32 -39.56 2.31 4.36
N LEU A 33 -39.58 1.20 5.09
CA LEU A 33 -40.82 0.60 5.64
C LEU A 33 -41.50 1.52 6.65
N SER A 34 -40.72 2.33 7.37
CA SER A 34 -41.20 3.35 8.32
C SER A 34 -41.66 4.63 7.64
N ARG A 35 -41.75 4.66 6.30
CA ARG A 35 -42.14 5.82 5.47
C ARG A 35 -41.22 7.04 5.64
N LEU A 36 -39.98 6.82 6.08
CA LEU A 36 -38.94 7.84 6.05
C LEU A 36 -38.24 7.80 4.69
N THR A 37 -37.81 8.96 4.20
CA THR A 37 -37.11 9.07 2.91
C THR A 37 -35.59 9.00 3.15
N PRO A 38 -34.89 7.95 2.66
CA PRO A 38 -33.44 7.94 2.65
C PRO A 38 -32.92 9.17 1.93
N ASP A 39 -31.80 9.71 2.41
CA ASP A 39 -31.08 10.77 1.73
C ASP A 39 -29.79 10.23 1.10
N VAL A 40 -29.07 11.13 0.44
CA VAL A 40 -27.77 10.83 -0.17
C VAL A 40 -26.81 10.23 0.86
N PHE A 41 -26.86 10.68 2.12
CA PHE A 41 -25.97 10.20 3.17
C PHE A 41 -26.33 8.78 3.60
N SER A 42 -27.61 8.46 3.87
CA SER A 42 -28.06 7.11 4.23
C SER A 42 -27.64 6.09 3.16
N CYS A 43 -27.89 6.42 1.88
CA CYS A 43 -27.51 5.56 0.76
C CYS A 43 -25.99 5.46 0.60
N SER A 44 -25.26 6.58 0.68
CA SER A 44 -23.79 6.56 0.53
C SER A 44 -23.13 5.74 1.64
N SER A 45 -23.55 5.89 2.90
CA SER A 45 -23.00 5.08 4.01
C SER A 45 -23.37 3.60 3.88
N ALA A 46 -24.56 3.26 3.39
CA ALA A 46 -24.92 1.87 3.11
C ALA A 46 -24.09 1.26 1.96
N ILE A 47 -23.81 2.02 0.89
CA ILE A 47 -22.90 1.61 -0.19
C ILE A 47 -21.49 1.41 0.35
N SER A 48 -20.97 2.34 1.16
CA SER A 48 -19.66 2.21 1.81
C SER A 48 -19.58 1.03 2.78
N ALA A 49 -20.69 0.69 3.46
CA ALA A 49 -20.76 -0.52 4.28
C ALA A 49 -20.63 -1.78 3.40
N CYS A 50 -21.35 -1.84 2.27
CA CYS A 50 -21.24 -2.94 1.30
C CYS A 50 -19.83 -3.04 0.71
N GLU A 51 -19.21 -1.91 0.40
CA GLU A 51 -17.81 -1.83 -0.04
C GLU A 51 -16.85 -2.46 0.98
N LYS A 52 -17.00 -2.15 2.27
CA LYS A 52 -16.18 -2.76 3.33
C LYS A 52 -16.50 -4.25 3.53
N GLY A 53 -17.74 -4.65 3.27
CA GLY A 53 -18.19 -6.04 3.28
C GLY A 53 -17.77 -6.88 2.07
N GLY A 54 -17.26 -6.25 1.00
CA GLY A 54 -16.93 -6.96 -0.26
C GLY A 54 -18.13 -7.25 -1.16
N GLU A 55 -19.32 -6.74 -0.82
CA GLU A 55 -20.59 -7.01 -1.51
C GLU A 55 -20.83 -6.05 -2.68
N TRP A 56 -20.02 -6.19 -3.73
CA TRP A 56 -20.03 -5.27 -4.87
C TRP A 56 -21.35 -5.27 -5.64
N GLN A 57 -22.01 -6.43 -5.78
CA GLN A 57 -23.30 -6.53 -6.47
C GLN A 57 -24.37 -5.71 -5.76
N VAL A 58 -24.35 -5.75 -4.42
CA VAL A 58 -25.31 -5.03 -3.59
C VAL A 58 -25.02 -3.53 -3.64
N ALA A 59 -23.75 -3.13 -3.55
CA ALA A 59 -23.32 -1.75 -3.69
C ALA A 59 -23.80 -1.13 -5.03
N LEU A 60 -23.61 -1.85 -6.14
CA LEU A 60 -24.06 -1.40 -7.47
C LEU A 60 -25.59 -1.33 -7.59
N THR A 61 -26.29 -2.31 -7.04
CA THR A 61 -27.76 -2.33 -7.02
C THR A 61 -28.30 -1.12 -6.27
N LEU A 62 -27.71 -0.82 -5.11
CA LEU A 62 -28.12 0.31 -4.29
C LEU A 62 -27.82 1.66 -4.98
N LEU A 63 -26.65 1.80 -5.61
CA LEU A 63 -26.32 3.00 -6.41
C LEU A 63 -27.35 3.23 -7.53
N LYS A 64 -27.74 2.16 -8.24
CA LYS A 64 -28.78 2.25 -9.28
C LYS A 64 -30.15 2.62 -8.70
N GLN A 65 -30.50 2.06 -7.56
CA GLN A 65 -31.76 2.34 -6.86
C GLN A 65 -31.86 3.79 -6.37
N MET A 66 -30.75 4.48 -6.06
CA MET A 66 -30.79 5.91 -5.68
C MET A 66 -31.55 6.74 -6.72
N SER A 67 -31.32 6.50 -8.01
CA SER A 67 -32.04 7.20 -9.09
C SER A 67 -33.55 6.89 -9.10
N GLN A 68 -33.93 5.64 -8.79
CA GLN A 68 -35.32 5.20 -8.71
C GLN A 68 -36.03 5.81 -7.49
N MET A 69 -35.28 6.08 -6.42
CA MET A 69 -35.76 6.79 -5.23
C MET A 69 -35.78 8.32 -5.40
N GLY A 70 -35.36 8.84 -6.56
CA GLY A 70 -35.24 10.29 -6.80
C GLY A 70 -34.07 10.94 -6.06
N ILE A 71 -33.11 10.15 -5.58
CA ILE A 71 -31.92 10.60 -4.85
C ILE A 71 -30.76 10.76 -5.83
N ALA A 72 -30.21 11.96 -5.94
CA ALA A 72 -29.04 12.21 -6.77
C ALA A 72 -27.79 11.56 -6.15
N ALA A 73 -27.18 10.62 -6.86
CA ALA A 73 -25.91 10.03 -6.46
C ALA A 73 -24.83 11.12 -6.35
N SER A 74 -24.02 11.03 -5.31
CA SER A 74 -22.90 11.93 -5.04
C SER A 74 -21.56 11.29 -5.43
N GLU A 75 -20.51 12.12 -5.46
CA GLU A 75 -19.11 11.67 -5.59
C GLU A 75 -18.75 10.57 -4.58
N VAL A 76 -19.27 10.64 -3.35
CA VAL A 76 -19.03 9.64 -2.30
C VAL A 76 -19.68 8.30 -2.67
N SER A 77 -20.95 8.31 -3.11
CA SER A 77 -21.65 7.08 -3.52
C SER A 77 -21.00 6.40 -4.73
N PHE A 78 -20.54 7.17 -5.72
CA PHE A 78 -19.81 6.62 -6.87
C PHE A 78 -18.44 6.08 -6.47
N SER A 79 -17.69 6.82 -5.65
CA SER A 79 -16.36 6.38 -5.18
C SER A 79 -16.47 5.09 -4.39
N ALA A 80 -17.44 4.97 -3.48
CA ALA A 80 -17.67 3.75 -2.71
C ALA A 80 -18.09 2.57 -3.61
N ALA A 81 -18.95 2.79 -4.62
CA ALA A 81 -19.33 1.75 -5.56
C ALA A 81 -18.16 1.26 -6.45
N ILE A 82 -17.28 2.18 -6.89
CA ILE A 82 -16.08 1.85 -7.66
C ILE A 82 -15.08 1.08 -6.77
N SER A 83 -14.88 1.51 -5.51
CA SER A 83 -14.07 0.77 -4.52
C SER A 83 -14.65 -0.62 -4.22
N ALA A 84 -15.98 -0.78 -4.25
CA ALA A 84 -16.61 -2.09 -4.10
C ALA A 84 -16.29 -2.98 -5.32
N CYS A 85 -16.36 -2.43 -6.54
CA CYS A 85 -15.95 -3.13 -7.76
C CYS A 85 -14.47 -3.53 -7.72
N GLU A 86 -13.60 -2.65 -7.22
CA GLU A 86 -12.19 -2.94 -6.99
C GLU A 86 -12.00 -4.15 -6.06
N LYS A 87 -12.71 -4.22 -4.93
CA LYS A 87 -12.67 -5.38 -4.02
C LYS A 87 -13.27 -6.65 -4.63
N GLY A 88 -14.26 -6.49 -5.50
CA GLY A 88 -14.88 -7.59 -6.26
C GLY A 88 -14.13 -8.02 -7.52
N CYS A 89 -12.95 -7.45 -7.81
CA CYS A 89 -12.20 -7.66 -9.05
C CYS A 89 -12.99 -7.38 -10.35
N GLN A 90 -13.96 -6.47 -10.29
CA GLN A 90 -14.83 -6.09 -11.42
C GLN A 90 -14.32 -4.82 -12.11
N TRP A 91 -13.17 -4.92 -12.79
CA TRP A 91 -12.52 -3.74 -13.38
C TRP A 91 -13.35 -3.07 -14.49
N GLN A 92 -14.08 -3.83 -15.31
CA GLN A 92 -14.93 -3.26 -16.35
C GLN A 92 -16.05 -2.39 -15.74
N LEU A 93 -16.71 -2.89 -14.70
CA LEU A 93 -17.78 -2.16 -14.02
C LEU A 93 -17.24 -0.90 -13.31
N ALA A 94 -16.03 -0.96 -12.74
CA ALA A 94 -15.37 0.20 -12.16
C ALA A 94 -15.13 1.31 -13.21
N LEU A 95 -14.70 0.95 -14.42
CA LEU A 95 -14.49 1.89 -15.53
C LEU A 95 -15.81 2.45 -16.07
N ASP A 96 -16.82 1.59 -16.22
CA ASP A 96 -18.15 2.00 -16.68
C ASP A 96 -18.77 3.03 -15.73
N LEU A 97 -18.61 2.85 -14.41
CA LEU A 97 -19.07 3.81 -13.42
C LEU A 97 -18.30 5.13 -13.50
N LEU A 98 -16.97 5.08 -13.60
CA LEU A 98 -16.12 6.27 -13.75
C LEU A 98 -16.54 7.10 -14.98
N GLN A 99 -16.88 6.43 -16.08
CA GLN A 99 -17.33 7.06 -17.32
C GLN A 99 -18.76 7.64 -17.22
N GLN A 100 -19.62 7.07 -16.37
CA GLN A 100 -20.99 7.54 -16.16
C GLN A 100 -21.07 8.83 -15.33
N MET A 101 -20.11 9.09 -14.44
CA MET A 101 -20.15 10.22 -13.50
C MET A 101 -20.40 11.59 -14.17
N PRO A 102 -19.69 11.98 -15.25
CA PRO A 102 -19.97 13.25 -15.92
C PRO A 102 -21.38 13.34 -16.52
N GLY A 103 -21.95 12.21 -16.96
CA GLY A 103 -23.31 12.14 -17.51
C GLY A 103 -24.40 12.45 -16.49
N VAL A 104 -24.11 12.20 -15.20
CA VAL A 104 -24.98 12.56 -14.07
C VAL A 104 -24.51 13.81 -13.32
N ARG A 105 -23.63 14.62 -13.94
CA ARG A 105 -23.07 15.87 -13.40
C ARG A 105 -22.27 15.69 -12.10
N VAL A 106 -21.69 14.51 -11.88
CA VAL A 106 -20.76 14.24 -10.79
C VAL A 106 -19.34 14.28 -11.36
N VAL A 107 -18.43 15.02 -10.73
CA VAL A 107 -17.04 15.13 -11.18
C VAL A 107 -16.22 14.05 -10.46
N PRO A 108 -15.51 13.17 -11.19
CA PRO A 108 -14.59 12.23 -10.57
C PRO A 108 -13.46 12.94 -9.84
N ASN A 109 -13.16 12.51 -8.63
CA ASN A 109 -12.06 13.04 -7.83
C ASN A 109 -10.87 12.06 -7.80
N LYS A 110 -9.84 12.41 -7.03
CA LYS A 110 -8.66 11.56 -6.79
C LYS A 110 -9.01 10.17 -6.25
N ILE A 111 -9.95 10.06 -5.30
CA ILE A 111 -10.38 8.79 -4.70
C ILE A 111 -11.00 7.88 -5.76
N THR A 112 -11.88 8.44 -6.60
CA THR A 112 -12.55 7.72 -7.68
C THR A 112 -11.54 7.17 -8.70
N TYR A 113 -10.57 7.97 -9.12
CA TYR A 113 -9.51 7.52 -10.04
C TYR A 113 -8.61 6.46 -9.41
N ASN A 114 -8.20 6.64 -8.15
CA ASN A 114 -7.37 5.64 -7.45
C ASN A 114 -8.09 4.29 -7.36
N ALA A 115 -9.37 4.28 -7.00
CA ALA A 115 -10.16 3.04 -6.94
C ALA A 115 -10.28 2.37 -8.32
N ALA A 116 -10.49 3.14 -9.40
CA ALA A 116 -10.55 2.60 -10.75
C ALA A 116 -9.20 2.05 -11.25
N ILE A 117 -8.08 2.72 -10.92
CA ILE A 117 -6.72 2.26 -11.22
C ILE A 117 -6.43 0.96 -10.47
N SER A 118 -6.73 0.89 -9.17
CA SER A 118 -6.59 -0.33 -8.35
C SER A 118 -7.47 -1.48 -8.87
N ALA A 119 -8.66 -1.19 -9.40
CA ALA A 119 -9.51 -2.20 -10.02
C ALA A 119 -8.83 -2.76 -11.28
N CYS A 120 -8.24 -1.89 -12.12
CA CYS A 120 -7.46 -2.30 -13.29
C CYS A 120 -6.24 -3.15 -12.89
N GLU A 121 -5.57 -2.81 -11.78
CA GLU A 121 -4.44 -3.61 -11.27
C GLU A 121 -4.86 -5.03 -10.89
N LYS A 122 -6.01 -5.20 -10.22
CA LYS A 122 -6.57 -6.51 -9.90
C LYS A 122 -7.04 -7.27 -11.15
N GLY A 123 -7.46 -6.54 -12.17
CA GLY A 123 -7.82 -7.07 -13.49
C GLY A 123 -6.66 -7.35 -14.44
N GLY A 124 -5.41 -7.05 -14.04
CA GLY A 124 -4.24 -7.19 -14.93
C GLY A 124 -4.28 -6.27 -16.16
N GLN A 125 -4.92 -5.11 -16.06
CA GLN A 125 -5.09 -4.17 -17.18
C GLN A 125 -4.13 -2.99 -17.06
N TRP A 126 -2.81 -3.22 -17.12
CA TRP A 126 -1.82 -2.18 -16.85
C TRP A 126 -1.84 -1.03 -17.86
N GLN A 127 -2.15 -1.29 -19.14
CA GLN A 127 -2.27 -0.25 -20.16
C GLN A 127 -3.41 0.70 -19.84
N VAL A 128 -4.54 0.15 -19.40
CA VAL A 128 -5.72 0.93 -18.99
C VAL A 128 -5.40 1.72 -17.72
N ALA A 129 -4.79 1.07 -16.72
CA ALA A 129 -4.35 1.71 -15.48
C ALA A 129 -3.42 2.92 -15.77
N ARG A 130 -2.44 2.74 -16.67
CA ARG A 130 -1.54 3.81 -17.12
C ARG A 130 -2.27 4.94 -17.84
N SER A 131 -3.25 4.62 -18.69
CA SER A 131 -4.06 5.62 -19.39
C SER A 131 -4.90 6.46 -18.41
N LEU A 132 -5.43 5.84 -17.36
CA LEU A 132 -6.16 6.54 -16.29
C LEU A 132 -5.24 7.46 -15.48
N LEU A 133 -4.03 7.00 -15.15
CA LEU A 133 -3.03 7.82 -14.47
C LEU A 133 -2.67 9.08 -15.28
N SER A 134 -2.45 8.93 -16.60
CA SER A 134 -2.21 10.06 -17.50
C SER A 134 -3.43 10.99 -17.59
N ARG A 135 -4.65 10.45 -17.68
CA ARG A 135 -5.89 11.24 -17.68
C ARG A 135 -6.04 12.04 -16.38
N MET A 136 -5.72 11.45 -15.24
CA MET A 136 -5.75 12.11 -13.94
C MET A 136 -4.83 13.34 -13.92
N GLN A 137 -3.61 13.21 -14.46
CA GLN A 137 -2.67 14.33 -14.62
C GLN A 137 -3.21 15.44 -15.53
N HIS A 138 -3.82 15.08 -16.67
CA HIS A 138 -4.43 16.07 -17.58
C HIS A 138 -5.62 16.82 -16.97
N LEU A 139 -6.31 16.20 -16.02
CA LEU A 139 -7.40 16.82 -15.26
C LEU A 139 -6.92 17.63 -14.05
N MET A 140 -5.61 17.84 -13.90
CA MET A 140 -4.99 18.53 -12.77
C MET A 140 -5.30 17.85 -11.41
N LEU A 141 -5.62 16.55 -11.44
CA LEU A 141 -5.71 15.73 -10.24
C LEU A 141 -4.31 15.17 -9.98
N SER A 142 -3.62 15.65 -8.93
CA SER A 142 -2.26 15.20 -8.60
C SER A 142 -2.26 13.71 -8.22
N PRO A 143 -1.67 12.83 -9.04
CA PRO A 143 -1.50 11.43 -8.66
C PRO A 143 -0.62 11.33 -7.42
N ASP A 144 -0.87 10.33 -6.59
CA ASP A 144 -0.08 10.06 -5.40
C ASP A 144 0.57 8.67 -5.47
N GLU A 145 1.27 8.32 -4.40
CA GLU A 145 1.89 7.01 -4.25
C GLU A 145 0.90 5.86 -4.50
N ILE A 146 -0.36 5.99 -4.08
CA ILE A 146 -1.39 4.97 -4.32
C ILE A 146 -1.64 4.82 -5.82
N SER A 147 -1.83 5.93 -6.55
CA SER A 147 -2.03 5.89 -8.01
C SER A 147 -0.86 5.22 -8.73
N TYR A 148 0.38 5.60 -8.39
CA TYR A 148 1.58 5.03 -9.01
C TYR A 148 1.79 3.57 -8.66
N ASN A 149 1.65 3.22 -7.38
CA ASN A 149 1.85 1.86 -6.89
C ASN A 149 0.91 0.87 -7.59
N ALA A 150 -0.36 1.23 -7.78
CA ALA A 150 -1.31 0.38 -8.48
C ALA A 150 -0.91 0.16 -9.95
N VAL A 151 -0.47 1.19 -10.68
CA VAL A 151 -0.01 0.99 -12.07
C VAL A 151 1.28 0.18 -12.12
N ILE A 152 2.27 0.46 -11.26
CA ILE A 152 3.54 -0.28 -11.24
C ILE A 152 3.33 -1.75 -10.87
N SER A 153 2.48 -2.04 -9.87
CA SER A 153 2.11 -3.41 -9.47
C SER A 153 1.41 -4.16 -10.60
N SER A 154 0.55 -3.49 -11.37
CA SER A 154 -0.08 -4.08 -12.55
C SER A 154 0.95 -4.41 -13.65
N CYS A 155 1.96 -3.54 -13.85
CA CYS A 155 3.05 -3.80 -14.78
C CYS A 155 3.92 -4.98 -14.33
N GLU A 156 4.13 -5.17 -13.02
CA GLU A 156 4.87 -6.31 -12.48
C GLU A 156 4.19 -7.65 -12.77
N LYS A 157 2.86 -7.70 -12.64
CA LYS A 157 2.04 -8.90 -12.91
C LYS A 157 2.13 -9.32 -14.38
N ASP A 158 2.14 -8.34 -15.28
CA ASP A 158 2.15 -8.56 -16.73
C ASP A 158 3.57 -8.57 -17.34
N GLY A 159 4.61 -8.37 -16.54
CA GLY A 159 6.00 -8.37 -17.00
C GLY A 159 6.41 -7.13 -17.81
N ALA A 160 5.62 -6.06 -17.80
CA ALA A 160 5.89 -4.79 -18.48
C ALA A 160 6.92 -3.95 -17.72
N TRP A 161 8.13 -4.47 -17.56
CA TRP A 161 9.18 -3.89 -16.72
C TRP A 161 9.63 -2.49 -17.21
N GLU A 162 9.65 -2.23 -18.52
CA GLU A 162 10.00 -0.91 -19.07
C GLU A 162 9.02 0.16 -18.56
N SER A 163 7.73 -0.17 -18.54
CA SER A 163 6.69 0.73 -18.04
C SER A 163 6.78 0.88 -16.53
N ALA A 164 7.07 -0.19 -15.79
CA ALA A 164 7.24 -0.13 -14.34
C ALA A 164 8.39 0.79 -13.93
N VAL A 165 9.55 0.68 -14.60
CA VAL A 165 10.73 1.53 -14.34
C VAL A 165 10.46 2.98 -14.74
N ALA A 166 9.88 3.22 -15.93
CA ALA A 166 9.57 4.57 -16.39
C ALA A 166 8.56 5.30 -15.46
N LEU A 167 7.58 4.56 -14.92
CA LEU A 167 6.62 5.11 -13.96
C LEU A 167 7.27 5.42 -12.61
N LEU A 168 8.24 4.60 -12.18
CA LEU A 168 9.02 4.86 -10.98
C LEU A 168 9.86 6.13 -11.16
N GLU A 169 10.49 6.31 -12.31
CA GLU A 169 11.24 7.54 -12.65
C GLU A 169 10.33 8.77 -12.72
N ASP A 170 9.14 8.65 -13.31
CA ASP A 170 8.14 9.73 -13.36
C ASP A 170 7.64 10.13 -11.95
N MET A 171 7.50 9.16 -11.04
CA MET A 171 7.18 9.42 -9.64
C MET A 171 8.27 10.29 -8.99
N LEU A 172 9.55 9.98 -9.24
CA LEU A 172 10.69 10.76 -8.72
C LEU A 172 10.75 12.17 -9.29
N LEU A 173 10.48 12.33 -10.59
CA LEU A 173 10.45 13.64 -11.24
C LEU A 173 9.36 14.55 -10.67
N LYS A 174 8.29 13.97 -10.12
CA LYS A 174 7.20 14.68 -9.44
C LYS A 174 7.42 14.88 -7.95
N GLU A 175 8.64 14.65 -7.47
CA GLU A 175 9.02 14.74 -6.05
C GLU A 175 8.20 13.82 -5.14
N LEU A 176 7.60 12.77 -5.71
CA LEU A 176 6.95 11.72 -4.95
C LEU A 176 7.99 10.66 -4.60
N VAL A 177 8.10 10.35 -3.32
CA VAL A 177 9.02 9.34 -2.83
C VAL A 177 8.40 7.97 -3.03
N PRO A 178 9.02 7.07 -3.81
CA PRO A 178 8.56 5.69 -3.83
C PRO A 178 8.84 5.06 -2.46
N GLY A 179 7.77 4.59 -1.81
CA GLY A 179 7.91 3.65 -0.70
C GLY A 179 8.51 2.33 -1.17
N GLY A 180 8.71 1.41 -0.23
CA GLY A 180 9.27 0.09 -0.54
C GLY A 180 8.45 -0.72 -1.56
N ILE A 181 7.12 -0.56 -1.56
CA ILE A 181 6.21 -1.33 -2.42
C ILE A 181 6.38 -0.99 -3.91
N PRO A 182 6.20 0.26 -4.37
CA PRO A 182 6.35 0.59 -5.79
C PRO A 182 7.76 0.32 -6.32
N ALA A 183 8.80 0.66 -5.54
CA ALA A 183 10.19 0.37 -5.93
C ALA A 183 10.45 -1.14 -6.02
N GLY A 184 9.91 -1.92 -5.09
CA GLY A 184 10.02 -3.38 -5.09
C GLY A 184 9.27 -4.04 -6.24
N ALA A 185 8.06 -3.57 -6.58
CA ALA A 185 7.31 -4.07 -7.73
C ALA A 185 8.07 -3.82 -9.05
N ALA A 186 8.62 -2.61 -9.25
CA ALA A 186 9.46 -2.31 -10.40
C ALA A 186 10.73 -3.19 -10.44
N ALA A 187 11.42 -3.36 -9.31
CA ALA A 187 12.59 -4.22 -9.21
C ALA A 187 12.26 -5.70 -9.47
N SER A 188 11.10 -6.20 -8.99
CA SER A 188 10.63 -7.56 -9.24
C SER A 188 10.36 -7.79 -10.73
N ALA A 189 9.73 -6.82 -11.40
CA ALA A 189 9.48 -6.85 -12.84
C ALA A 189 10.81 -6.87 -13.62
N LEU A 190 11.73 -5.95 -13.30
CA LEU A 190 13.04 -5.87 -13.94
C LEU A 190 13.87 -7.13 -13.70
N ARG A 191 13.85 -7.72 -12.50
CA ARG A 191 14.54 -8.97 -12.21
C ARG A 191 14.05 -10.10 -13.11
N LYS A 192 12.72 -10.25 -13.27
CA LYS A 192 12.15 -11.31 -14.12
C LYS A 192 12.59 -11.17 -15.59
N ALA A 193 12.85 -9.94 -16.06
CA ALA A 193 13.23 -9.66 -17.44
C ALA A 193 14.75 -9.64 -17.70
N GLN A 194 15.54 -9.02 -16.82
CA GLN A 194 16.97 -8.75 -17.02
C GLN A 194 17.89 -9.36 -15.94
N GLY A 195 17.33 -10.08 -14.97
CA GLY A 195 18.08 -10.70 -13.88
C GLY A 195 18.25 -9.81 -12.64
N SER A 196 18.70 -10.43 -11.54
CA SER A 196 18.81 -9.77 -10.23
C SER A 196 19.76 -8.59 -10.21
N GLU A 197 20.84 -8.64 -10.98
CA GLU A 197 21.83 -7.59 -11.03
C GLU A 197 21.26 -6.24 -11.51
N ALA A 198 20.41 -6.27 -12.55
CA ALA A 198 19.76 -5.08 -13.07
C ALA A 198 18.80 -4.48 -12.04
N ALA A 199 18.04 -5.34 -11.35
CA ALA A 199 17.13 -4.93 -10.29
C ALA A 199 17.85 -4.33 -9.07
N TYR A 200 19.01 -4.87 -8.70
CA TYR A 200 19.85 -4.29 -7.64
C TYR A 200 20.38 -2.91 -8.02
N ARG A 201 20.91 -2.75 -9.24
CA ARG A 201 21.39 -1.44 -9.73
C ARG A 201 20.30 -0.39 -9.74
N LEU A 202 19.06 -0.78 -10.09
CA LEU A 202 17.90 0.11 -10.01
C LEU A 202 17.70 0.62 -8.58
N LEU A 203 17.62 -0.28 -7.59
CA LEU A 203 17.41 0.10 -6.18
C LEU A 203 18.58 0.87 -5.58
N GLU A 204 19.83 0.54 -5.96
CA GLU A 204 21.02 1.28 -5.57
C GLU A 204 20.98 2.72 -6.10
N GLY A 205 20.55 2.90 -7.34
CA GLY A 205 20.31 4.21 -7.95
C GLY A 205 19.27 5.05 -7.21
N LEU A 206 18.29 4.44 -6.55
CA LEU A 206 17.28 5.12 -5.73
C LEU A 206 17.81 5.48 -4.33
N MET A 207 18.67 4.63 -3.76
CA MET A 207 19.17 4.78 -2.39
C MET A 207 19.93 6.09 -2.16
N MET A 208 20.80 6.44 -3.11
CA MET A 208 21.79 7.48 -2.88
C MET A 208 21.28 8.92 -3.11
N PRO A 209 20.52 9.24 -4.16
CA PRO A 209 20.05 10.61 -4.42
C PRO A 209 18.62 10.90 -3.94
N VAL A 210 17.75 9.88 -3.84
CA VAL A 210 16.32 10.07 -3.53
C VAL A 210 16.07 9.82 -2.05
N TRP A 211 16.34 8.60 -1.59
CA TRP A 211 16.00 8.21 -0.23
C TRP A 211 16.80 9.01 0.83
N ARG A 212 18.07 9.37 0.57
CA ARG A 212 18.86 10.25 1.47
C ARG A 212 18.35 11.70 1.58
N LYS A 213 17.67 12.25 0.57
CA LYS A 213 17.21 13.66 0.61
C LYS A 213 16.02 13.89 1.56
N LEU A 214 15.37 12.81 1.99
CA LEU A 214 14.10 12.84 2.72
C LEU A 214 14.27 12.94 4.22
N GLU A 215 15.50 12.82 4.71
CA GLU A 215 15.81 13.05 6.10
C GLU A 215 16.38 14.46 6.26
N LYS A 216 15.80 15.27 7.16
CA LYS A 216 16.65 16.20 7.92
C LYS A 216 17.66 15.28 8.59
N PRO A 217 18.98 15.44 8.38
CA PRO A 217 19.94 14.48 8.91
C PRO A 217 19.65 14.35 10.40
N PRO A 218 19.16 13.18 10.91
CA PRO A 218 19.31 12.93 12.33
C PRO A 218 20.80 13.09 12.57
N ARG A 219 21.21 13.93 13.54
CA ARG A 219 22.61 14.20 13.88
C ARG A 219 23.41 12.96 13.55
N ALA A 220 24.18 13.03 12.46
CA ALA A 220 24.72 11.86 11.80
C ALA A 220 25.55 11.07 12.80
N THR A 221 24.91 10.13 13.49
CA THR A 221 25.58 9.03 14.10
C THR A 221 25.67 8.03 12.98
N THR A 222 26.64 8.26 12.09
CA THR A 222 27.36 7.19 11.43
C THR A 222 27.85 6.25 12.52
N TYR A 223 26.98 5.38 13.00
CA TYR A 223 27.39 4.21 13.74
C TYR A 223 28.11 3.36 12.70
N THR A 224 29.43 3.56 12.63
CA THR A 224 30.31 2.66 11.91
C THR A 224 30.05 1.25 12.44
N SER A 225 30.13 0.23 11.58
CA SER A 225 29.91 -1.16 12.01
C SER A 225 30.72 -1.50 13.27
N LYS A 226 31.88 -0.86 13.47
CA LYS A 226 32.72 -0.92 14.67
C LYS A 226 32.05 -0.49 15.97
N ALA A 227 31.25 0.59 15.98
CA ALA A 227 30.58 1.07 17.20
C ALA A 227 29.42 0.16 17.62
N LEU A 228 28.69 -0.37 16.63
CA LEU A 228 27.67 -1.41 16.83
C LEU A 228 28.30 -2.73 17.30
N GLN A 229 29.45 -3.13 16.73
CA GLN A 229 30.19 -4.33 17.11
C GLN A 229 30.86 -4.23 18.50
N SER A 230 31.18 -3.03 18.98
CA SER A 230 31.82 -2.84 20.30
C SER A 230 30.85 -2.72 21.47
N SER A 231 29.60 -2.31 21.22
CA SER A 231 28.62 -2.03 22.29
C SER A 231 27.66 -3.18 22.58
N LEU A 232 27.49 -4.10 21.63
CA LEU A 232 26.60 -5.26 21.77
C LEU A 232 27.44 -6.49 22.12
N SER A 233 26.89 -7.38 22.94
CA SER A 233 27.42 -8.73 23.02
C SER A 233 27.41 -9.30 21.59
N SER A 234 28.58 -9.72 21.11
CA SER A 234 28.85 -10.18 19.75
C SER A 234 27.96 -11.33 19.23
N HIS A 235 27.01 -11.78 20.04
CA HIS A 235 26.15 -12.95 19.81
C HIS A 235 24.78 -12.57 19.23
N PHE A 236 24.43 -11.27 19.17
CA PHE A 236 23.12 -10.83 18.67
C PHE A 236 23.14 -10.13 17.31
N VAL A 237 24.21 -9.42 16.92
CA VAL A 237 24.26 -8.76 15.60
C VAL A 237 24.91 -9.67 14.57
N LEU A 238 24.18 -9.97 13.50
CA LEU A 238 24.66 -10.84 12.43
C LEU A 238 25.33 -10.02 11.32
N CYS A 239 24.72 -8.92 10.89
CA CYS A 239 25.31 -8.02 9.90
C CYS A 239 24.77 -6.59 10.00
N THR A 240 25.52 -5.64 9.44
CA THR A 240 25.22 -4.20 9.46
C THR A 240 25.51 -3.58 8.12
N GLY A 241 24.72 -2.58 7.73
CA GLY A 241 24.99 -1.73 6.57
C GLY A 241 24.38 -0.36 6.74
N PRO A 242 24.40 0.47 5.68
CA PRO A 242 23.92 1.85 5.79
C PRO A 242 22.44 1.87 6.15
N GLY A 243 22.13 2.27 7.39
CA GLY A 243 20.74 2.38 7.85
C GLY A 243 20.07 1.06 8.21
N VAL A 244 20.76 -0.10 8.13
CA VAL A 244 20.14 -1.43 8.27
C VAL A 244 20.96 -2.34 9.19
N LEU A 245 20.25 -3.16 9.97
CA LEU A 245 20.81 -4.10 10.94
C LEU A 245 20.10 -5.47 10.83
N ALA A 246 20.85 -6.57 10.79
CA ALA A 246 20.30 -7.91 11.04
C ALA A 246 20.72 -8.39 12.41
N ILE A 247 19.77 -8.85 13.21
CA ILE A 247 20.05 -9.45 14.52
C ILE A 247 19.51 -10.87 14.64
N ALA A 248 20.09 -11.67 15.52
CA ALA A 248 19.49 -12.91 15.95
C ALA A 248 18.31 -12.62 16.91
N LYS A 249 17.13 -13.20 16.65
CA LYS A 249 15.97 -13.11 17.53
C LYS A 249 16.22 -13.94 18.80
N PRO A 250 16.17 -13.33 20.00
CA PRO A 250 16.29 -14.07 21.25
C PRO A 250 15.16 -15.10 21.41
N SER A 251 15.49 -16.30 21.87
CA SER A 251 14.49 -17.33 22.19
C SER A 251 13.61 -16.88 23.37
N GLY A 252 12.29 -17.02 23.23
CA GLY A 252 11.34 -16.72 24.31
C GLY A 252 10.99 -15.24 24.51
N VAL A 253 11.42 -14.36 23.60
CA VAL A 253 11.07 -12.93 23.59
C VAL A 253 10.24 -12.62 22.35
N THR A 254 9.23 -11.75 22.50
CA THR A 254 8.45 -11.27 21.34
C THR A 254 9.35 -10.45 20.41
N THR A 255 8.96 -10.31 19.14
CA THR A 255 9.78 -9.55 18.18
C THR A 255 9.81 -8.07 18.60
N GLU A 256 8.67 -7.57 19.07
CA GLU A 256 8.45 -6.21 19.52
C GLU A 256 9.31 -5.88 20.74
N ASP A 257 9.32 -6.75 21.77
CA ASP A 257 10.12 -6.54 22.98
C ASP A 257 11.62 -6.55 22.68
N ALA A 258 12.07 -7.42 21.76
CA ALA A 258 13.46 -7.50 21.35
C ALA A 258 13.91 -6.21 20.66
N VAL A 259 13.07 -5.63 19.80
CA VAL A 259 13.35 -4.38 19.10
C VAL A 259 13.29 -3.19 20.05
N GLU A 260 12.31 -3.13 20.94
CA GLU A 260 12.20 -2.04 21.93
C GLU A 260 13.41 -2.02 22.86
N ARG A 261 13.85 -3.21 23.32
CA ARG A 261 15.06 -3.34 24.15
C ARG A 261 16.30 -2.87 23.40
N LEU A 262 16.48 -3.32 22.16
CA LEU A 262 17.64 -2.97 21.34
C LEU A 262 17.66 -1.47 20.99
N SER A 263 16.50 -0.91 20.68
CA SER A 263 16.30 0.52 20.43
C SER A 263 16.73 1.36 21.64
N LYS A 264 16.37 0.93 22.86
CA LYS A 264 16.80 1.57 24.11
C LYS A 264 18.29 1.41 24.39
N GLU A 265 18.84 0.21 24.22
CA GLU A 265 20.27 -0.06 24.45
C GLU A 265 21.17 0.74 23.51
N LEU A 266 20.75 0.91 22.25
CA LEU A 266 21.52 1.64 21.24
C LEU A 266 21.17 3.13 21.17
N ALA A 267 20.11 3.58 21.86
CA ALA A 267 19.53 4.90 21.69
C ALA A 267 19.22 5.24 20.21
N LEU A 268 18.71 4.25 19.47
CA LEU A 268 18.38 4.32 18.06
C LEU A 268 16.89 4.06 17.85
N ASP A 269 16.27 4.85 16.97
CA ASP A 269 14.95 4.52 16.46
C ASP A 269 15.09 3.35 15.48
N LEU A 270 14.51 2.20 15.83
CA LEU A 270 14.62 0.96 15.06
C LEU A 270 13.22 0.44 14.79
N PHE A 271 12.97 0.04 13.55
CA PHE A 271 11.72 -0.57 13.19
C PHE A 271 11.91 -1.85 12.37
N ILE A 272 10.91 -2.73 12.47
CA ILE A 272 10.88 -4.01 11.77
C ILE A 272 10.43 -3.76 10.34
N VAL A 273 11.30 -4.04 9.38
CA VAL A 273 11.04 -3.80 7.95
C VAL A 273 10.11 -4.88 7.36
N SER A 274 10.08 -6.06 7.98
CA SER A 274 9.36 -7.22 7.46
C SER A 274 8.12 -7.56 8.30
N ARG A 275 6.92 -7.34 7.72
CA ARG A 275 5.70 -8.11 8.05
C ARG A 275 5.50 -9.25 7.05
N LEU A 276 6.53 -10.06 6.85
CA LEU A 276 6.33 -11.42 6.39
C LEU A 276 6.16 -12.25 7.66
N ASP A 277 4.94 -12.73 7.92
CA ASP A 277 4.57 -13.73 8.94
C ASP A 277 5.26 -15.08 8.64
N PHE A 278 6.57 -15.05 8.47
CA PHE A 278 7.39 -16.20 8.23
C PHE A 278 8.28 -16.34 9.45
N PRO A 279 8.37 -17.55 10.04
CA PRO A 279 9.37 -17.82 11.05
C PRO A 279 10.72 -17.68 10.36
N THR A 280 11.26 -16.46 10.36
CA THR A 280 12.66 -16.22 10.07
C THR A 280 13.42 -17.14 11.02
N SER A 281 14.38 -17.86 10.48
CA SER A 281 15.34 -18.76 11.11
C SER A 281 16.15 -18.09 12.23
N GLY A 282 15.48 -17.50 13.21
CA GLY A 282 16.05 -16.70 14.27
C GLY A 282 16.69 -15.39 13.82
N VAL A 283 16.39 -14.81 12.65
CA VAL A 283 17.00 -13.53 12.19
C VAL A 283 15.98 -12.42 11.96
N LEU A 284 16.23 -11.23 12.50
CA LEU A 284 15.36 -10.07 12.41
C LEU A 284 16.05 -8.92 11.66
N PRO A 285 15.58 -8.55 10.45
CA PRO A 285 16.03 -7.37 9.74
C PRO A 285 15.36 -6.10 10.28
N LEU A 286 16.17 -5.12 10.66
CA LEU A 286 15.78 -3.84 11.22
C LEU A 286 16.33 -2.71 10.37
N ALA A 287 15.55 -1.63 10.24
CA ALA A 287 16.03 -0.38 9.65
C ALA A 287 16.05 0.72 10.71
N LEU A 288 16.97 1.65 10.51
CA LEU A 288 17.11 2.86 11.30
C LEU A 288 16.04 3.88 10.90
N GLY A 289 15.51 4.59 11.90
CA GLY A 289 14.41 5.53 11.78
C GLY A 289 13.03 4.89 12.00
N GLY A 290 11.98 5.66 11.72
CA GLY A 290 10.60 5.20 11.79
C GLY A 290 10.08 4.61 10.48
N GLU A 291 8.81 4.21 10.48
CA GLU A 291 8.11 3.74 9.28
C GLU A 291 8.20 4.79 8.15
N GLY A 292 8.61 4.34 6.96
CA GLY A 292 8.86 5.22 5.82
C GLY A 292 10.25 5.85 5.76
N SER A 293 11.20 5.46 6.64
CA SER A 293 12.59 5.90 6.55
C SER A 293 13.25 5.47 5.24
N SER A 294 14.32 6.17 4.87
CA SER A 294 15.12 5.90 3.67
C SER A 294 15.61 4.46 3.61
N ALA A 295 16.20 3.99 4.71
CA ALA A 295 16.69 2.63 4.89
C ALA A 295 15.55 1.60 4.94
N GLY A 296 14.43 2.00 5.55
CA GLY A 296 13.20 1.23 5.59
C GLY A 296 12.64 0.91 4.21
N ASN A 297 12.41 1.94 3.40
CA ASN A 297 11.92 1.82 2.03
C ASN A 297 12.88 1.05 1.14
N TRP A 298 14.20 1.30 1.26
CA TRP A 298 15.22 0.55 0.53
C TRP A 298 15.18 -0.95 0.82
N LEU A 299 15.04 -1.30 2.10
CA LEU A 299 15.03 -2.71 2.50
C LEU A 299 13.70 -3.39 2.14
N GLN A 300 12.56 -2.71 2.36
CA GLN A 300 11.26 -3.19 1.91
C GLN A 300 11.22 -3.42 0.40
N ALA A 301 11.84 -2.55 -0.40
CA ALA A 301 11.91 -2.71 -1.85
C ALA A 301 12.68 -3.96 -2.28
N GLN A 302 13.75 -4.34 -1.57
CA GLN A 302 14.46 -5.59 -1.87
C GLN A 302 13.62 -6.84 -1.55
N PHE A 303 12.89 -6.81 -0.42
CA PHE A 303 11.98 -7.89 -0.06
C PHE A 303 10.82 -8.02 -1.05
N ALA A 304 10.13 -6.92 -1.35
CA ALA A 304 9.06 -6.88 -2.34
C ALA A 304 9.57 -7.26 -3.75
N GLY A 305 10.78 -6.80 -4.09
CA GLY A 305 11.52 -7.18 -5.29
C GLY A 305 11.92 -8.66 -5.34
N ARG A 306 11.77 -9.42 -4.25
CA ARG A 306 12.32 -10.77 -3.99
C ARG A 306 13.79 -10.93 -4.40
N LEU A 307 14.57 -9.89 -4.13
CA LEU A 307 16.01 -9.91 -4.29
C LEU A 307 16.68 -10.63 -3.10
N VAL A 308 16.01 -10.65 -1.95
CA VAL A 308 16.40 -11.45 -0.78
C VAL A 308 15.81 -12.86 -0.90
N GLN A 309 16.66 -13.89 -0.82
CA GLN A 309 16.23 -15.30 -0.82
C GLN A 309 16.18 -15.88 0.60
N LYS A 310 15.29 -16.86 0.82
CA LYS A 310 15.02 -17.47 2.14
C LYS A 310 16.24 -18.12 2.81
N GLU A 311 17.19 -18.59 2.01
CA GLU A 311 18.38 -19.32 2.48
C GLU A 311 19.58 -18.40 2.76
N TYR A 312 19.49 -17.12 2.38
CA TYR A 312 20.60 -16.17 2.46
C TYR A 312 20.10 -14.84 3.00
N LEU A 313 20.04 -14.73 4.33
CA LEU A 313 19.81 -13.45 5.00
C LEU A 313 21.09 -12.63 4.90
N CYS A 314 21.14 -11.87 3.82
CA CYS A 314 22.33 -11.15 3.43
C CYS A 314 21.96 -9.69 3.26
N LEU A 315 21.93 -9.03 4.40
CA LEU A 315 21.91 -7.59 4.40
C LEU A 315 23.33 -7.11 4.10
N CYS A 316 23.40 -6.19 3.14
CA CYS A 316 24.35 -5.09 2.97
C CYS A 316 25.27 -5.20 1.74
N GLU A 317 25.04 -4.24 0.81
CA GLU A 317 25.87 -3.77 -0.31
C GLU A 317 26.62 -4.84 -1.11
N GLY A 318 25.93 -5.48 -2.06
CA GLY A 318 26.62 -6.25 -3.09
C GLY A 318 25.73 -6.83 -4.19
N PRO A 319 26.26 -6.97 -5.44
CA PRO A 319 25.58 -7.56 -6.60
C PRO A 319 25.33 -9.09 -6.47
N SER A 320 26.09 -9.73 -5.60
CA SER A 320 25.98 -11.13 -5.21
C SER A 320 26.81 -11.31 -3.96
N LEU A 321 26.30 -12.07 -3.00
CA LEU A 321 27.08 -12.54 -1.86
C LEU A 321 28.36 -13.25 -2.31
N GLY A 322 29.50 -12.59 -2.15
CA GLY A 322 30.74 -13.29 -1.94
C GLY A 322 30.67 -14.02 -0.59
N ALA A 323 30.59 -15.34 -0.62
CA ALA A 323 31.06 -16.25 0.43
C ALA A 323 30.58 -16.03 1.90
N VAL A 324 29.33 -15.64 2.15
CA VAL A 324 28.70 -15.84 3.48
C VAL A 324 27.70 -17.00 3.46
N GLY A 325 27.80 -17.84 2.42
CA GLY A 325 26.92 -18.98 2.19
C GLY A 325 27.56 -20.36 2.33
N SER A 326 28.81 -20.46 2.80
CA SER A 326 29.48 -21.76 2.97
C SER A 326 29.39 -22.35 4.37
N GLN A 327 28.92 -21.60 5.38
CA GLN A 327 28.73 -22.12 6.73
C GLN A 327 27.56 -21.42 7.43
N GLY A 328 26.40 -22.04 7.35
CA GLY A 328 25.23 -21.73 8.17
C GLY A 328 24.29 -22.92 8.10
N GLU A 329 24.39 -23.81 9.09
CA GLU A 329 23.31 -24.76 9.41
C GLU A 329 22.02 -24.02 9.80
#